data_AF-A0A9Q6EJE2-F1
#
_entry.id   AF-A0A9Q6EJE2-F1
#
_cell.length_a   1.000
_cell.length_b   1.000
_cell.length_c   1.000
_cell.angle_alpha   90.00
_cell.angle_beta   90.00
_cell.angle_gamma   90.00
#
_symmetry.space_group_name_H-M   'P 1'
#
loop_
_entity.id
_entity.type
_entity.pdbx_description
1 polymer ?
#
loop_
_entity_poly.entity_id
_entity_poly.type
_entity_poly.pdbx_seq_one_letter_code
_entity_poly.pdbx_strand_id
1 'polypeptide(L)'
;MQLMAKPERTFGLIVGIEKYHETAWNVLGGGPADDALKFARWLHGHGVPRENIRLCLSALAENQQLIGECGLNVELATEQNICDIVTNFLSSKSGDLLYIFWAGHGLITSQRERRLFFADANNHNWQNLDLNSLLVLLSSDKFKIRNHICIIDACANYFLESKGRPTNLGSKAFLSGQPHKDSQQFVLLATREGEQAKVNSENQTGYFSQAVREAFASANGTFPPDMREVTEAVKQRFISLEKKQLPTYFYSRNWDGDIEKSHFNPFEIPHNIPQSQARKFVGRDEEIEQLRQLLQTNDVVVISDETGKGGVGKTELAIQYSEQYLEDYSGGRCWLNPQGVDLETQLVEFGVVNFPNFNPPNGLSLAGQVAYCWKNWQAGKVLLIFDDVKDWKLIQPYLPPKGSRFKVLITTRLNSGLTYPSLPLGELSTDAALELLTTLLGKDKVEKELEFAKSLCRFVNYVPIGLYQIAALQREPGRVLC
;
A
#
# COMPACT_ATOMS: atom_id res chain seq x y z
N MET A 1 20.94 8.88 -15.69
CA MET A 1 21.76 8.08 -16.64
C MET A 1 20.98 6.81 -16.99
N GLN A 2 20.75 6.55 -18.28
CA GLN A 2 19.94 5.44 -18.77
C GLN A 2 20.64 4.10 -18.50
N LEU A 3 19.89 3.10 -18.03
CA LEU A 3 20.41 1.73 -17.87
C LEU A 3 20.80 1.20 -19.25
N MET A 4 22.06 0.79 -19.44
CA MET A 4 22.51 0.14 -20.67
C MET A 4 22.67 -1.36 -20.42
N ALA A 5 21.90 -2.18 -21.12
CA ALA A 5 22.01 -3.64 -21.06
C ALA A 5 22.01 -4.22 -22.47
N LYS A 6 22.84 -5.25 -22.69
CA LYS A 6 22.87 -5.94 -23.99
C LYS A 6 21.72 -6.95 -24.07
N PRO A 7 20.96 -7.02 -25.18
CA PRO A 7 19.90 -8.02 -25.35
C PRO A 7 20.39 -9.46 -25.12
N GLU A 8 21.58 -9.81 -25.59
CA GLU A 8 22.16 -11.16 -25.47
C GLU A 8 22.51 -11.53 -24.01
N ARG A 9 22.67 -10.52 -23.15
CA ARG A 9 22.94 -10.66 -21.71
C ARG A 9 21.72 -10.36 -20.85
N THR A 10 20.54 -10.25 -21.46
CA THR A 10 19.28 -10.02 -20.75
C THR A 10 18.54 -11.34 -20.56
N PHE A 11 17.92 -11.49 -19.40
CA PHE A 11 17.05 -12.62 -19.04
C PHE A 11 15.64 -12.13 -18.81
N GLY A 12 14.64 -12.96 -19.11
CA GLY A 12 13.22 -12.65 -18.91
C GLY A 12 12.51 -13.71 -18.07
N LEU A 13 11.74 -13.30 -17.07
CA LEU A 13 10.70 -14.10 -16.42
C LEU A 13 9.34 -13.46 -16.73
N ILE A 14 8.57 -14.09 -17.59
CA ILE A 14 7.35 -13.53 -18.16
C ILE A 14 6.19 -14.44 -17.77
N VAL A 15 5.29 -13.94 -16.93
CA VAL A 15 4.23 -14.73 -16.29
C VAL A 15 2.87 -14.18 -16.70
N GLY A 16 1.98 -15.05 -17.19
CA GLY A 16 0.61 -14.70 -17.57
C GLY A 16 -0.38 -15.78 -17.14
N ILE A 17 -1.27 -15.44 -16.22
CA ILE A 17 -2.18 -16.41 -15.57
C ILE A 17 -3.63 -15.98 -15.78
N GLU A 18 -4.36 -16.80 -16.51
CA GLU A 18 -5.79 -16.65 -16.79
C GLU A 18 -6.60 -17.75 -16.12
N LYS A 19 -6.07 -18.97 -16.17
CA LYS A 19 -6.68 -20.16 -15.58
C LYS A 19 -6.04 -20.46 -14.23
N TYR A 20 -6.87 -20.50 -13.20
CA TYR A 20 -6.50 -20.91 -11.85
C TYR A 20 -7.09 -22.30 -11.53
N HIS A 21 -6.50 -23.00 -10.56
CA HIS A 21 -7.06 -24.25 -10.06
C HIS A 21 -8.44 -24.03 -9.44
N GLU A 22 -8.60 -22.94 -8.68
CA GLU A 22 -9.93 -22.43 -8.36
C GLU A 22 -10.54 -21.73 -9.58
N THR A 23 -11.45 -22.42 -10.26
CA THR A 23 -12.02 -21.95 -11.53
C THR A 23 -12.83 -20.67 -11.38
N ALA A 24 -13.36 -20.38 -10.19
CA ALA A 24 -14.01 -19.12 -9.87
C ALA A 24 -13.05 -17.91 -9.92
N TRP A 25 -11.74 -18.15 -9.92
CA TRP A 25 -10.71 -17.11 -10.04
C TRP A 25 -10.16 -16.99 -11.46
N ASN A 26 -10.79 -17.61 -12.46
CA ASN A 26 -10.36 -17.44 -13.84
C ASN A 26 -10.54 -15.98 -14.31
N VAL A 27 -9.54 -15.44 -14.99
CA VAL A 27 -9.56 -14.08 -15.53
C VAL A 27 -10.17 -14.11 -16.93
N LEU A 28 -11.48 -13.92 -17.02
CA LEU A 28 -12.22 -13.93 -18.28
C LEU A 28 -12.05 -12.61 -19.04
N GLY A 29 -11.75 -12.67 -20.34
CA GLY A 29 -11.62 -11.50 -21.22
C GLY A 29 -10.43 -10.59 -20.92
N GLY A 30 -9.57 -10.96 -19.97
CA GLY A 30 -8.44 -10.14 -19.49
C GLY A 30 -7.16 -10.24 -20.32
N GLY A 31 -6.94 -11.38 -20.97
CA GLY A 31 -5.73 -11.64 -21.74
C GLY A 31 -4.37 -11.66 -21.00
N PRO A 32 -4.23 -11.92 -19.67
CA PRO A 32 -2.90 -12.08 -19.06
C PRO A 32 -1.91 -12.97 -19.83
N ALA A 33 -2.37 -14.08 -20.42
CA ALA A 33 -1.48 -14.96 -21.17
C ALA A 33 -1.07 -14.35 -22.51
N ASP A 34 -1.98 -13.68 -23.20
CA ASP A 34 -1.68 -12.96 -24.44
C ASP A 34 -0.78 -11.73 -24.20
N ASP A 35 -1.00 -10.98 -23.11
CA ASP A 35 -0.12 -9.88 -22.72
C ASP A 35 1.30 -10.40 -22.41
N ALA A 36 1.43 -11.48 -21.63
CA ALA A 36 2.71 -12.14 -21.38
C ALA A 36 3.39 -12.58 -22.69
N LEU A 37 2.65 -13.16 -23.63
CA LEU A 37 3.16 -13.51 -24.96
C LEU A 37 3.67 -12.28 -25.72
N LYS A 38 2.96 -11.17 -25.69
CA LYS A 38 3.37 -9.90 -26.33
C LYS A 38 4.66 -9.35 -25.71
N PHE A 39 4.81 -9.37 -24.39
CA PHE A 39 6.06 -8.97 -23.73
C PHE A 39 7.23 -9.91 -24.06
N ALA A 40 7.00 -11.22 -24.09
CA ALA A 40 8.03 -12.19 -24.46
C ALA A 40 8.49 -12.02 -25.92
N ARG A 41 7.54 -11.81 -26.84
CA ARG A 41 7.83 -11.50 -28.26
C ARG A 41 8.58 -10.18 -28.41
N TRP A 42 8.23 -9.16 -27.62
CA TRP A 42 8.94 -7.88 -27.61
C TRP A 42 10.40 -8.05 -27.19
N LEU A 43 10.69 -8.80 -26.12
CA LEU A 43 12.07 -9.11 -25.71
C LEU A 43 12.82 -9.86 -26.82
N HIS A 44 12.22 -10.91 -27.37
CA HIS A 44 12.84 -11.68 -28.44
C HIS A 44 13.12 -10.84 -29.70
N GLY A 45 12.18 -9.97 -30.07
CA GLY A 45 12.31 -9.04 -31.20
C GLY A 45 13.43 -8.01 -31.04
N HIS A 46 13.82 -7.70 -29.79
CA HIS A 46 14.97 -6.84 -29.49
C HIS A 46 16.30 -7.62 -29.39
N GLY A 47 16.30 -8.92 -29.71
CA GLY A 47 17.52 -9.74 -29.73
C GLY A 47 17.78 -10.52 -28.45
N VAL A 48 16.84 -10.56 -27.49
CA VAL A 48 16.99 -11.42 -26.30
C VAL A 48 16.90 -12.90 -26.74
N PRO A 49 17.88 -13.75 -26.39
CA PRO A 49 17.89 -15.15 -26.78
C PRO A 49 16.69 -15.92 -26.22
N ARG A 50 16.14 -16.86 -27.00
CA ARG A 50 14.94 -17.62 -26.60
C ARG A 50 15.18 -18.41 -25.31
N GLU A 51 16.39 -18.96 -25.17
CA GLU A 51 16.83 -19.71 -24.00
C GLU A 51 17.00 -18.84 -22.74
N ASN A 52 17.03 -17.51 -22.87
CA ASN A 52 17.08 -16.57 -21.75
C ASN A 52 15.69 -16.09 -21.31
N ILE A 53 14.64 -16.38 -22.10
CA ILE A 53 13.26 -16.03 -21.78
C ILE A 53 12.59 -17.26 -21.15
N ARG A 54 12.09 -17.09 -19.92
CA ARG A 54 11.26 -18.06 -19.21
C ARG A 54 9.83 -17.57 -19.25
N LEU A 55 9.03 -18.18 -20.12
CA LEU A 55 7.63 -17.83 -20.33
C LEU A 55 6.74 -18.83 -19.57
N CYS A 56 6.09 -18.37 -18.51
CA CYS A 56 5.23 -19.17 -17.65
C CYS A 56 3.77 -18.77 -17.87
N LEU A 57 2.96 -19.66 -18.45
CA LEU A 57 1.57 -19.37 -18.78
C LEU A 57 0.60 -20.33 -18.11
N SER A 58 -0.60 -19.84 -17.83
CA SER A 58 -1.79 -20.66 -17.58
C SER A 58 -2.96 -20.05 -18.32
N ALA A 59 -3.10 -20.39 -19.60
CA ALA A 59 -4.08 -19.78 -20.49
C ALA A 59 -5.45 -20.49 -20.44
N LEU A 60 -6.50 -19.72 -20.72
CA LEU A 60 -7.82 -20.27 -21.04
C LEU A 60 -7.82 -20.95 -22.42
N ALA A 61 -8.83 -21.77 -22.70
CA ALA A 61 -8.92 -22.55 -23.92
C ALA A 61 -8.86 -21.69 -25.20
N GLU A 62 -9.47 -20.51 -25.16
CA GLU A 62 -9.48 -19.53 -26.25
C GLU A 62 -8.08 -19.02 -26.64
N ASN A 63 -7.14 -18.98 -25.68
CA ASN A 63 -5.78 -18.48 -25.90
C ASN A 63 -4.75 -19.59 -26.11
N GLN A 64 -5.15 -20.88 -26.10
CA GLN A 64 -4.21 -21.98 -26.31
C GLN A 64 -3.56 -21.99 -27.69
N GLN A 65 -4.27 -21.52 -28.72
CA GLN A 65 -3.72 -21.45 -30.07
C GLN A 65 -2.52 -20.48 -30.13
N LEU A 66 -2.59 -19.35 -29.42
CA LEU A 66 -1.53 -18.33 -29.38
C LEU A 66 -0.22 -18.88 -28.80
N ILE A 67 -0.31 -19.85 -27.88
CA ILE A 67 0.83 -20.54 -27.29
C ILE A 67 1.55 -21.39 -28.34
N GLY A 68 0.80 -22.16 -29.14
CA GLY A 68 1.36 -23.01 -30.19
C GLY A 68 2.15 -22.22 -31.26
N GLU A 69 1.76 -20.98 -31.51
CA GLU A 69 2.34 -20.11 -32.54
C GLU A 69 3.51 -19.25 -32.03
N CYS A 70 3.78 -19.22 -30.72
CA CYS A 70 4.73 -18.25 -30.15
C CYS A 70 6.21 -18.56 -30.39
N GLY A 71 6.57 -19.81 -30.69
CA GLY A 71 7.95 -20.23 -30.96
C GLY A 71 8.91 -20.14 -29.76
N LEU A 72 8.37 -19.96 -28.56
CA LEU A 72 9.09 -19.94 -27.27
C LEU A 72 8.71 -21.17 -26.43
N ASN A 73 9.60 -21.59 -25.54
CA ASN A 73 9.29 -22.64 -24.57
C ASN A 73 8.35 -22.07 -23.50
N VAL A 74 7.21 -22.73 -23.32
CA VAL A 74 6.19 -22.34 -22.34
C VAL A 74 6.12 -23.36 -21.22
N GLU A 75 6.22 -22.88 -19.99
CA GLU A 75 6.07 -23.65 -18.75
C GLU A 75 4.75 -23.29 -18.07
N LEU A 76 4.19 -24.19 -17.26
CA LEU A 76 2.99 -23.85 -16.47
C LEU A 76 3.36 -22.87 -15.35
N ALA A 77 2.53 -21.85 -15.14
CA ALA A 77 2.73 -20.82 -14.11
C ALA A 77 2.37 -21.28 -12.68
N THR A 78 2.83 -22.45 -12.27
CA THR A 78 2.64 -23.00 -10.91
C THR A 78 3.68 -22.48 -9.94
N GLU A 79 3.41 -22.60 -8.63
CA GLU A 79 4.38 -22.27 -7.58
C GLU A 79 5.72 -22.97 -7.81
N GLN A 80 5.69 -24.29 -8.04
CA GLN A 80 6.90 -25.10 -8.20
C GLN A 80 7.78 -24.61 -9.36
N ASN A 81 7.20 -24.42 -10.55
CA ASN A 81 7.96 -24.04 -11.74
C ASN A 81 8.56 -22.64 -11.59
N ILE A 82 7.78 -21.67 -11.12
CA ILE A 82 8.28 -20.30 -10.93
C ILE A 82 9.36 -20.26 -9.85
N CYS A 83 9.18 -21.00 -8.76
CA CYS A 83 10.19 -21.09 -7.70
C CYS A 83 11.50 -21.71 -8.20
N ASP A 84 11.43 -22.77 -8.99
CA ASP A 84 12.61 -23.41 -9.58
C ASP A 84 13.31 -22.48 -10.58
N ILE A 85 12.54 -21.75 -11.39
CA ILE A 85 13.11 -20.76 -12.31
C ILE A 85 13.85 -19.68 -11.55
N VAL A 86 13.27 -19.10 -10.50
CA VAL A 86 13.92 -18.05 -9.71
C VAL A 86 15.13 -18.58 -8.95
N THR A 87 14.95 -19.70 -8.24
CA THR A 87 15.92 -20.19 -7.24
C THR A 87 17.05 -20.99 -7.85
N ASN A 88 16.80 -21.74 -8.93
CA ASN A 88 17.78 -22.66 -9.51
C ASN A 88 18.27 -22.17 -10.88
N PHE A 89 17.38 -21.67 -11.74
CA PHE A 89 17.77 -21.19 -13.06
C PHE A 89 18.38 -19.79 -13.00
N LEU A 90 17.59 -18.76 -12.66
CA LEU A 90 17.97 -17.36 -12.76
C LEU A 90 19.08 -16.97 -11.78
N SER A 91 19.02 -17.45 -10.53
CA SER A 91 20.06 -17.20 -9.51
C SER A 91 21.47 -17.64 -9.96
N SER A 92 21.55 -18.67 -10.81
CA SER A 92 22.80 -19.21 -11.32
C SER A 92 23.42 -18.34 -12.44
N LYS A 93 22.59 -17.54 -13.13
CA LYS A 93 22.97 -16.78 -14.33
C LYS A 93 23.67 -15.48 -13.99
N SER A 94 24.52 -15.04 -14.91
CA SER A 94 25.15 -13.71 -14.90
C SER A 94 24.74 -12.97 -16.17
N GLY A 95 24.30 -11.73 -16.03
CA GLY A 95 23.68 -10.96 -17.10
C GLY A 95 23.66 -9.47 -16.76
N ASP A 96 23.30 -8.66 -17.74
CA ASP A 96 23.23 -7.20 -17.60
C ASP A 96 21.87 -6.77 -17.02
N LEU A 97 20.80 -7.51 -17.33
CA LEU A 97 19.42 -7.17 -16.93
C LEU A 97 18.55 -8.41 -16.75
N LEU A 98 17.72 -8.42 -15.71
CA LEU A 98 16.58 -9.32 -15.57
C LEU A 98 15.29 -8.53 -15.76
N TYR A 99 14.49 -8.97 -16.71
CA TYR A 99 13.18 -8.44 -17.02
C TYR A 99 12.09 -9.34 -16.41
N ILE A 100 11.21 -8.78 -15.60
CA ILE A 100 10.09 -9.50 -14.99
C ILE A 100 8.79 -8.85 -15.46
N PHE A 101 7.93 -9.63 -16.08
CA PHE A 101 6.54 -9.25 -16.32
C PHE A 101 5.63 -10.25 -15.63
N TRP A 102 4.61 -9.76 -14.92
CA TRP A 102 3.61 -10.59 -14.28
C TRP A 102 2.22 -10.04 -14.52
N ALA A 103 1.33 -10.84 -15.09
CA ALA A 103 -0.09 -10.54 -15.21
C ALA A 103 -0.95 -11.65 -14.62
N GLY A 104 -1.94 -11.28 -13.79
CA GLY A 104 -2.86 -12.21 -13.15
C GLY A 104 -3.48 -11.63 -11.87
N HIS A 105 -3.99 -12.49 -11.01
CA HIS A 105 -4.50 -12.10 -9.70
C HIS A 105 -3.38 -11.73 -8.72
N GLY A 106 -3.68 -10.70 -7.93
CA GLY A 106 -2.90 -10.28 -6.78
C GLY A 106 -3.79 -9.60 -5.75
N LEU A 107 -3.23 -9.36 -4.58
CA LEU A 107 -3.88 -8.64 -3.49
C LEU A 107 -2.85 -7.98 -2.59
N ILE A 108 -3.33 -7.25 -1.59
CA ILE A 108 -2.51 -6.76 -0.49
C ILE A 108 -2.96 -7.32 0.86
N THR A 109 -1.98 -7.78 1.67
CA THR A 109 -2.24 -8.27 3.03
C THR A 109 -2.52 -7.11 4.00
N SER A 110 -3.02 -7.42 5.19
CA SER A 110 -3.13 -6.44 6.30
C SER A 110 -1.78 -5.84 6.71
N GLN A 111 -0.68 -6.53 6.42
CA GLN A 111 0.69 -6.07 6.66
C GLN A 111 1.24 -5.25 5.48
N ARG A 112 0.38 -4.90 4.52
CA ARG A 112 0.71 -4.13 3.31
C ARG A 112 1.69 -4.84 2.38
N GLU A 113 1.63 -6.17 2.34
CA GLU A 113 2.50 -6.97 1.47
C GLU A 113 1.75 -7.36 0.19
N ARG A 114 2.36 -7.10 -0.97
CA ARG A 114 1.78 -7.47 -2.27
C ARG A 114 1.98 -8.96 -2.53
N ARG A 115 0.88 -9.67 -2.74
CA ARG A 115 0.84 -11.11 -3.05
C ARG A 115 0.42 -11.31 -4.50
N LEU A 116 1.15 -12.13 -5.24
CA LEU A 116 0.83 -12.52 -6.62
C LEU A 116 0.47 -14.00 -6.66
N PHE A 117 -0.70 -14.36 -7.19
CA PHE A 117 -1.18 -15.75 -7.12
C PHE A 117 -0.64 -16.61 -8.26
N PHE A 118 -0.20 -17.82 -7.91
CA PHE A 118 0.19 -18.84 -8.87
C PHE A 118 -1.04 -19.53 -9.48
N ALA A 119 -0.87 -20.19 -10.63
CA ALA A 119 -1.96 -20.87 -11.33
C ALA A 119 -2.58 -22.02 -10.52
N ASP A 120 -1.82 -22.64 -9.62
CA ASP A 120 -2.24 -23.74 -8.75
C ASP A 120 -2.92 -23.29 -7.44
N ALA A 121 -3.07 -21.98 -7.25
CA ALA A 121 -3.79 -21.40 -6.12
C ALA A 121 -5.28 -21.78 -6.11
N ASN A 122 -5.81 -22.05 -4.91
CA ASN A 122 -7.20 -22.40 -4.70
C ASN A 122 -7.74 -21.95 -3.33
N ASN A 123 -9.03 -22.19 -3.09
CA ASN A 123 -9.69 -21.78 -1.85
C ASN A 123 -9.08 -22.38 -0.56
N HIS A 124 -8.39 -23.53 -0.65
CA HIS A 124 -7.77 -24.19 0.50
C HIS A 124 -6.30 -23.80 0.67
N ASN A 125 -5.57 -23.75 -0.45
CA ASN A 125 -4.16 -23.40 -0.47
C ASN A 125 -4.01 -22.18 -1.36
N TRP A 126 -3.69 -21.04 -0.74
CA TRP A 126 -3.65 -19.75 -1.41
C TRP A 126 -2.27 -19.51 -2.03
N GLN A 127 -1.75 -20.46 -2.83
CA GLN A 127 -0.37 -20.39 -3.31
C GLN A 127 -0.07 -19.02 -3.95
N ASN A 128 0.90 -18.31 -3.35
CA ASN A 128 1.20 -16.94 -3.72
C ASN A 128 2.69 -16.61 -3.52
N LEU A 129 3.16 -15.67 -4.34
CA LEU A 129 4.48 -15.08 -4.26
C LEU A 129 4.43 -13.78 -3.46
N ASP A 130 5.35 -13.65 -2.49
CA ASP A 130 5.67 -12.38 -1.86
C ASP A 130 6.55 -11.53 -2.79
N LEU A 131 5.99 -10.46 -3.36
CA LEU A 131 6.72 -9.58 -4.27
C LEU A 131 7.93 -8.91 -3.59
N ASN A 132 7.79 -8.50 -2.33
CA ASN A 132 8.88 -7.89 -1.59
C ASN A 132 10.00 -8.91 -1.35
N SER A 133 9.65 -10.13 -0.94
CA SER A 133 10.63 -11.20 -0.74
C SER A 133 11.42 -11.52 -2.03
N LEU A 134 10.74 -11.54 -3.18
CA LEU A 134 11.42 -11.68 -4.48
C LEU A 134 12.41 -10.53 -4.72
N LEU A 135 11.99 -9.28 -4.55
CA LEU A 135 12.85 -8.11 -4.78
C LEU A 135 14.05 -8.07 -3.82
N VAL A 136 13.86 -8.50 -2.58
CA VAL A 136 14.95 -8.63 -1.59
C VAL A 136 15.93 -9.74 -1.98
N LEU A 137 15.46 -10.88 -2.52
CA LEU A 137 16.36 -11.89 -3.10
C LEU A 137 17.18 -11.30 -4.25
N LEU A 138 16.50 -10.67 -5.22
CA LEU A 138 17.11 -10.11 -6.43
C LEU A 138 18.17 -9.04 -6.14
N SER A 139 18.02 -8.30 -5.04
CA SER A 139 18.97 -7.28 -4.59
C SER A 139 20.06 -7.81 -3.64
N SER A 140 20.13 -9.12 -3.41
CA SER A 140 21.11 -9.74 -2.51
C SER A 140 22.30 -10.38 -3.24
N ASP A 141 23.36 -10.68 -2.49
CA ASP A 141 24.54 -11.42 -2.96
C ASP A 141 24.26 -12.85 -3.47
N LYS A 142 23.06 -13.38 -3.22
CA LYS A 142 22.59 -14.66 -3.79
C LYS A 142 22.12 -14.55 -5.23
N PHE A 143 22.02 -13.35 -5.79
CA PHE A 143 21.59 -13.11 -7.16
C PHE A 143 22.64 -12.30 -7.93
N LYS A 144 23.11 -12.82 -9.06
CA LYS A 144 24.27 -12.23 -9.76
C LYS A 144 23.89 -11.14 -10.76
N ILE A 145 22.69 -11.19 -11.34
CA ILE A 145 22.17 -10.14 -12.22
C ILE A 145 21.80 -8.96 -11.34
N ARG A 146 22.34 -7.76 -11.63
CA ARG A 146 22.24 -6.62 -10.71
C ARG A 146 21.15 -5.63 -11.08
N ASN A 147 20.75 -5.57 -12.34
CA ASN A 147 19.73 -4.64 -12.82
C ASN A 147 18.43 -5.40 -13.09
N HIS A 148 17.32 -4.84 -12.62
CA HIS A 148 16.00 -5.46 -12.69
C HIS A 148 14.96 -4.46 -13.20
N ILE A 149 14.11 -4.88 -14.12
CA ILE A 149 12.89 -4.16 -14.51
C ILE A 149 11.73 -5.10 -14.25
N CYS A 150 10.83 -4.75 -13.33
CA CYS A 150 9.67 -5.53 -12.94
C CYS A 150 8.39 -4.75 -13.31
N ILE A 151 7.48 -5.38 -14.05
CA ILE A 151 6.19 -4.80 -14.45
C ILE A 151 5.10 -5.75 -14.02
N ILE A 152 4.23 -5.29 -13.11
CA ILE A 152 3.23 -6.12 -12.45
C ILE A 152 1.83 -5.59 -12.76
N ASP A 153 1.09 -6.35 -13.57
CA ASP A 153 -0.33 -6.15 -13.86
C ASP A 153 -1.19 -7.08 -12.99
N ALA A 154 -1.37 -6.67 -11.73
CA ALA A 154 -2.18 -7.39 -10.77
C ALA A 154 -2.88 -6.41 -9.81
N CYS A 155 -4.02 -6.83 -9.27
CA CYS A 155 -4.75 -6.06 -8.26
C CYS A 155 -3.92 -5.89 -6.97
N ALA A 156 -4.27 -4.86 -6.20
CA ALA A 156 -3.75 -4.63 -4.85
C ALA A 156 -4.86 -4.25 -3.88
N ASN A 157 -6.06 -4.81 -4.10
CA ASN A 157 -7.21 -4.60 -3.24
C ASN A 157 -7.01 -5.27 -1.87
N TYR A 158 -7.58 -4.66 -0.84
CA TYR A 158 -7.47 -5.16 0.51
C TYR A 158 -8.18 -6.52 0.66
N PHE A 159 -7.57 -7.37 1.48
CA PHE A 159 -8.05 -8.71 1.84
C PHE A 159 -9.51 -8.77 2.38
N LEU A 160 -10.11 -7.63 2.74
CA LEU A 160 -11.31 -7.53 3.58
C LEU A 160 -12.67 -7.78 2.90
N GLU A 161 -12.74 -8.12 1.62
CA GLU A 161 -14.03 -8.09 0.89
C GLU A 161 -14.79 -9.42 0.75
N SER A 162 -14.39 -10.54 1.37
CA SER A 162 -15.19 -11.77 1.23
C SER A 162 -15.14 -12.72 2.42
N LYS A 163 -16.35 -13.09 2.88
CA LYS A 163 -16.63 -14.11 3.88
C LYS A 163 -15.87 -15.40 3.58
N GLY A 164 -15.04 -15.86 4.53
CA GLY A 164 -14.42 -17.20 4.52
C GLY A 164 -12.95 -17.29 4.12
N ARG A 165 -12.22 -16.18 3.94
CA ARG A 165 -10.80 -16.21 3.51
C ARG A 165 -9.80 -16.06 4.70
N PRO A 166 -8.63 -16.73 4.68
CA PRO A 166 -7.69 -16.79 5.80
C PRO A 166 -6.92 -15.48 6.05
N THR A 167 -6.99 -14.93 7.27
CA THR A 167 -6.34 -13.66 7.68
C THR A 167 -4.81 -13.66 7.63
N ASN A 168 -4.18 -14.83 7.48
CA ASN A 168 -2.75 -14.98 7.27
C ASN A 168 -2.54 -15.84 6.03
N LEU A 169 -2.12 -15.21 4.93
CA LEU A 169 -1.73 -15.90 3.72
C LEU A 169 -0.29 -16.40 3.93
N GLY A 170 -0.14 -17.69 4.22
CA GLY A 170 1.16 -18.34 4.02
C GLY A 170 1.64 -18.01 2.60
N SER A 171 2.90 -17.61 2.45
CA SER A 171 3.43 -17.15 1.16
C SER A 171 4.76 -17.81 0.89
N LYS A 172 5.08 -17.96 -0.40
CA LYS A 172 6.43 -18.33 -0.77
C LYS A 172 7.35 -17.12 -0.61
N ALA A 173 8.14 -17.16 0.44
CA ALA A 173 9.28 -16.27 0.63
C ALA A 173 10.56 -16.91 0.07
N PHE A 174 11.41 -16.09 -0.53
CA PHE A 174 12.74 -16.46 -0.97
C PHE A 174 13.76 -16.18 0.12
N LEU A 175 14.70 -17.12 0.30
CA LEU A 175 15.82 -16.93 1.22
C LEU A 175 16.84 -15.97 0.61
N SER A 176 16.78 -14.70 0.99
CA SER A 176 17.77 -13.69 0.59
C SER A 176 19.10 -13.85 1.32
N GLY A 177 20.14 -13.20 0.79
CA GLY A 177 21.46 -13.08 1.42
C GLY A 177 21.74 -11.64 1.86
N GLN A 178 23.00 -11.22 1.86
CA GLN A 178 23.34 -9.84 2.23
C GLN A 178 23.00 -8.87 1.09
N PRO A 179 22.50 -7.65 1.40
CA PRO A 179 22.18 -6.66 0.37
C PRO A 179 23.40 -6.30 -0.49
N HIS A 180 23.24 -6.31 -1.81
CA HIS A 180 24.27 -5.90 -2.74
C HIS A 180 24.18 -4.40 -3.01
N LYS A 181 25.26 -3.66 -2.75
CA LYS A 181 25.26 -2.19 -2.86
C LYS A 181 24.89 -1.73 -4.27
N ASP A 182 25.43 -2.39 -5.30
CA ASP A 182 25.27 -1.93 -6.69
C ASP A 182 24.05 -2.52 -7.43
N SER A 183 23.07 -3.06 -6.71
CA SER A 183 21.82 -3.54 -7.33
C SER A 183 20.92 -2.36 -7.73
N GLN A 184 20.31 -2.45 -8.91
CA GLN A 184 19.33 -1.49 -9.40
C GLN A 184 18.01 -2.21 -9.70
N GLN A 185 16.88 -1.65 -9.27
CA GLN A 185 15.56 -2.23 -9.54
C GLN A 185 14.58 -1.13 -9.94
N PHE A 186 13.94 -1.28 -11.09
CA PHE A 186 12.78 -0.49 -11.48
C PHE A 186 11.53 -1.36 -11.37
N VAL A 187 10.52 -0.92 -10.64
CA VAL A 187 9.27 -1.67 -10.47
C VAL A 187 8.10 -0.79 -10.84
N LEU A 188 7.29 -1.21 -11.82
CA LEU A 188 6.07 -0.56 -12.28
C LEU A 188 4.88 -1.46 -11.93
N LEU A 189 3.90 -0.91 -11.24
CA LEU A 189 2.73 -1.61 -10.72
C LEU A 189 1.47 -1.01 -11.34
N ALA A 190 0.53 -1.86 -11.75
CA ALA A 190 -0.75 -1.42 -12.34
C ALA A 190 -1.60 -0.56 -11.41
N THR A 191 -1.51 -0.79 -10.09
CA THR A 191 -2.42 -0.21 -9.11
C THR A 191 -1.72 0.30 -7.85
N ARG A 192 -2.31 1.34 -7.25
CA ARG A 192 -2.07 1.72 -5.84
C ARG A 192 -2.65 0.67 -4.90
N GLU A 193 -2.23 0.72 -3.64
CA GLU A 193 -2.88 -0.10 -2.63
C GLU A 193 -4.37 0.23 -2.52
N GLY A 194 -5.20 -0.81 -2.33
CA GLY A 194 -6.66 -0.70 -2.31
C GLY A 194 -7.33 -0.72 -3.68
N GLU A 195 -6.59 -0.60 -4.78
CA GLU A 195 -7.17 -0.54 -6.14
C GLU A 195 -7.15 -1.89 -6.87
N GLN A 196 -8.09 -2.05 -7.81
CA GLN A 196 -8.21 -3.21 -8.69
C GLN A 196 -7.62 -2.93 -10.08
N ALA A 197 -6.86 -3.89 -10.60
CA ALA A 197 -6.40 -3.86 -11.97
C ALA A 197 -7.58 -4.02 -12.93
N LYS A 198 -7.64 -3.21 -13.99
CA LYS A 198 -8.78 -3.19 -14.94
C LYS A 198 -8.41 -3.78 -16.29
N VAL A 199 -9.37 -4.52 -16.83
CA VAL A 199 -9.32 -5.19 -18.13
C VAL A 199 -9.99 -4.33 -19.20
N ASN A 200 -9.39 -4.27 -20.38
CA ASN A 200 -9.98 -3.81 -21.61
C ASN A 200 -10.54 -5.02 -22.38
N SER A 201 -11.83 -5.31 -22.18
CA SER A 201 -12.48 -6.49 -22.76
C SER A 201 -12.60 -6.45 -24.28
N GLU A 202 -12.65 -5.26 -24.88
CA GLU A 202 -12.74 -5.10 -26.35
C GLU A 202 -11.46 -5.60 -27.03
N ASN A 203 -10.31 -5.35 -26.40
CA ASN A 203 -9.00 -5.74 -26.93
C ASN A 203 -8.39 -6.95 -26.22
N GLN A 204 -9.15 -7.58 -25.31
CA GLN A 204 -8.71 -8.73 -24.50
C GLN A 204 -7.34 -8.53 -23.86
N THR A 205 -7.16 -7.42 -23.12
CA THR A 205 -5.86 -7.03 -22.54
C THR A 205 -6.04 -6.27 -21.23
N GLY A 206 -5.04 -6.26 -20.36
CA GLY A 206 -5.00 -5.31 -19.24
C GLY A 206 -4.82 -3.88 -19.74
N TYR A 207 -5.60 -2.91 -19.24
CA TYR A 207 -5.40 -1.50 -19.60
C TYR A 207 -3.97 -1.03 -19.29
N PHE A 208 -3.40 -1.54 -18.20
CA PHE A 208 -2.03 -1.21 -17.79
C PHE A 208 -1.01 -1.88 -18.72
N SER A 209 -1.11 -3.18 -18.95
CA SER A 209 -0.26 -3.89 -19.91
C SER A 209 -0.28 -3.25 -21.30
N GLN A 210 -1.46 -2.87 -21.79
CA GLN A 210 -1.60 -2.14 -23.05
C GLN A 210 -0.84 -0.80 -23.04
N ALA A 211 -1.04 0.03 -22.01
CA ALA A 211 -0.38 1.33 -21.90
C ALA A 211 1.16 1.20 -21.85
N VAL A 212 1.68 0.18 -21.13
CA VAL A 212 3.13 -0.09 -21.08
C VAL A 212 3.66 -0.49 -22.45
N ARG A 213 2.95 -1.34 -23.19
CA ARG A 213 3.35 -1.74 -24.55
C ARG A 213 3.31 -0.56 -25.53
N GLU A 214 2.29 0.30 -25.46
CA GLU A 214 2.21 1.54 -26.25
C GLU A 214 3.39 2.48 -25.95
N ALA A 215 3.76 2.60 -24.67
CA ALA A 215 4.93 3.38 -24.24
C ALA A 215 6.25 2.78 -24.76
N PHE A 216 6.41 1.45 -24.75
CA PHE A 216 7.59 0.78 -25.31
C PHE A 216 7.72 0.96 -26.82
N ALA A 217 6.62 0.90 -27.55
CA ALA A 217 6.63 1.15 -28.99
C ALA A 217 7.03 2.59 -29.33
N SER A 218 6.76 3.53 -28.42
CA SER A 218 7.07 4.96 -28.58
C SER A 218 8.49 5.34 -28.14
N ALA A 219 9.15 4.51 -27.33
CA ALA A 219 10.53 4.71 -26.91
C ALA A 219 11.48 4.37 -28.07
N ASN A 220 12.09 5.39 -28.68
CA ASN A 220 12.88 5.37 -29.92
C ASN A 220 14.09 4.39 -29.94
N GLY A 221 13.85 3.07 -29.98
CA GLY A 221 14.83 2.01 -30.28
C GLY A 221 15.91 1.76 -29.23
N THR A 222 15.89 2.42 -28.08
CA THR A 222 16.82 2.16 -26.98
C THR A 222 16.42 0.92 -26.18
N PHE A 223 17.37 0.01 -25.94
CA PHE A 223 17.15 -1.18 -25.12
C PHE A 223 18.09 -1.20 -23.91
N PRO A 224 17.56 -1.34 -22.67
CA PRO A 224 16.14 -1.22 -22.31
C PRO A 224 15.63 0.22 -22.52
N PRO A 225 14.31 0.42 -22.67
CA PRO A 225 13.73 1.76 -22.74
C PRO A 225 13.99 2.53 -21.44
N ASP A 226 14.00 3.86 -21.51
CA ASP A 226 14.05 4.68 -20.29
C ASP A 226 12.72 4.51 -19.54
N MET A 227 12.78 3.78 -18.43
CA MET A 227 11.60 3.44 -17.66
C MET A 227 10.93 4.66 -16.99
N ARG A 228 11.64 5.79 -16.84
CA ARG A 228 11.02 7.04 -16.37
C ARG A 228 10.12 7.64 -17.45
N GLU A 229 10.59 7.67 -18.70
CA GLU A 229 9.80 8.13 -19.84
C GLU A 229 8.59 7.22 -20.08
N VAL A 230 8.81 5.90 -20.02
CA VAL A 230 7.73 4.90 -20.09
C VAL A 230 6.67 5.18 -19.03
N THR A 231 7.10 5.40 -17.79
CA THR A 231 6.18 5.63 -16.67
C THR A 231 5.37 6.90 -16.86
N GLU A 232 5.99 7.97 -17.33
CA GLU A 232 5.27 9.22 -17.59
C GLU A 232 4.25 9.03 -18.70
N ALA A 233 4.63 8.36 -19.80
CA ALA A 233 3.70 8.02 -20.88
C ALA A 233 2.51 7.16 -20.39
N VAL A 234 2.77 6.16 -19.54
CA VAL A 234 1.72 5.34 -18.92
C VAL A 234 0.80 6.20 -18.05
N LYS A 235 1.34 7.08 -17.19
CA LYS A 235 0.52 7.97 -16.35
C LYS A 235 -0.36 8.90 -17.19
N GLN A 236 0.20 9.50 -18.25
CA GLN A 236 -0.56 10.36 -19.17
C GLN A 236 -1.67 9.58 -19.87
N ARG A 237 -1.40 8.33 -20.28
CA ARG A 237 -2.43 7.45 -20.84
C ARG A 237 -3.58 7.22 -19.87
N PHE A 238 -3.30 6.98 -18.59
CA PHE A 238 -4.33 6.79 -17.57
C PHE A 238 -5.11 8.05 -17.19
N ILE A 239 -4.49 9.23 -17.32
CA ILE A 239 -5.20 10.51 -17.21
C ILE A 239 -6.25 10.63 -18.34
N SER A 240 -5.90 10.23 -19.57
CA SER A 240 -6.82 10.27 -20.73
C SER A 240 -7.99 9.28 -20.66
N LEU A 241 -7.88 8.24 -19.82
CA LEU A 241 -8.88 7.16 -19.67
C LEU A 241 -9.82 7.36 -18.46
N GLU A 242 -9.94 8.59 -17.93
CA GLU A 242 -10.80 8.93 -16.77
C GLU A 242 -10.52 8.10 -15.49
N LYS A 243 -9.26 7.71 -15.25
CA LYS A 243 -8.70 7.24 -13.96
C LYS A 243 -9.57 6.29 -13.13
N LYS A 244 -9.85 5.08 -13.64
CA LYS A 244 -10.44 3.99 -12.83
C LYS A 244 -9.41 3.09 -12.12
N GLN A 245 -8.11 3.36 -12.32
CA GLN A 245 -6.95 2.79 -11.61
C GLN A 245 -5.74 3.72 -11.79
N LEU A 246 -4.80 3.72 -10.85
CA LEU A 246 -3.63 4.59 -10.85
C LEU A 246 -2.32 3.78 -10.81
N PRO A 247 -1.59 3.70 -11.93
CA PRO A 247 -0.28 3.07 -11.96
C PRO A 247 0.71 3.74 -11.00
N THR A 248 1.50 2.92 -10.32
CA THR A 248 2.58 3.37 -9.44
C THR A 248 3.90 2.76 -9.85
N TYR A 249 5.01 3.36 -9.43
CA TYR A 249 6.33 2.79 -9.68
C TYR A 249 7.27 3.17 -8.54
N PHE A 250 8.29 2.34 -8.33
CA PHE A 250 9.44 2.67 -7.50
C PHE A 250 10.75 2.30 -8.17
N TYR A 251 11.79 3.05 -7.84
CA TYR A 251 13.14 2.78 -8.27
C TYR A 251 14.07 2.59 -7.07
N SER A 252 14.81 1.50 -7.06
CA SER A 252 15.82 1.15 -6.08
C SER A 252 17.20 1.36 -6.73
N ARG A 253 17.82 2.50 -6.38
CA ARG A 253 19.20 2.99 -6.62
C ARG A 253 19.68 3.28 -8.07
N ASN A 254 20.17 4.51 -8.30
CA ASN A 254 20.95 4.94 -9.48
C ASN A 254 22.47 5.03 -9.17
N TRP A 255 23.27 5.30 -10.20
CA TRP A 255 24.74 5.36 -10.16
C TRP A 255 25.32 6.52 -9.33
N ASP A 256 24.52 7.53 -8.99
CA ASP A 256 24.94 8.70 -8.20
C ASP A 256 24.83 8.46 -6.68
N GLY A 257 24.37 7.27 -6.27
CA GLY A 257 24.14 6.94 -4.86
C GLY A 257 22.84 7.52 -4.30
N ASP A 258 22.09 8.27 -5.11
CA ASP A 258 20.76 8.74 -4.77
C ASP A 258 19.76 7.58 -4.87
N ILE A 259 19.06 7.34 -3.76
CA ILE A 259 17.90 6.48 -3.78
C ILE A 259 16.72 7.36 -4.23
N GLU A 260 16.39 7.33 -5.52
CA GLU A 260 15.12 7.86 -6.01
C GLU A 260 14.00 6.87 -5.63
N LYS A 261 13.78 6.73 -4.32
CA LYS A 261 12.63 6.05 -3.73
C LYS A 261 11.39 6.83 -4.18
N SER A 262 10.79 6.46 -5.31
CA SER A 262 9.33 6.49 -5.37
C SER A 262 8.73 5.26 -4.69
N HIS A 263 9.34 4.82 -3.59
CA HIS A 263 8.65 4.00 -2.62
C HIS A 263 7.86 4.90 -1.69
N PHE A 264 6.54 4.71 -1.68
CA PHE A 264 5.84 4.63 -0.41
C PHE A 264 6.30 3.34 0.28
N ASN A 265 7.40 3.40 1.02
CA ASN A 265 7.75 2.37 2.00
C ASN A 265 7.15 2.82 3.35
N PRO A 266 6.06 2.21 3.84
CA PRO A 266 5.49 2.55 5.16
C PRO A 266 6.51 2.51 6.30
N PHE A 267 7.56 1.68 6.18
CA PHE A 267 8.61 1.54 7.19
C PHE A 267 9.68 2.63 7.13
N GLU A 268 9.69 3.46 6.08
CA GLU A 268 10.64 4.57 5.93
C GLU A 268 9.98 5.95 5.97
N ILE A 269 8.65 6.02 6.00
CA ILE A 269 7.95 7.29 6.18
C ILE A 269 8.05 7.65 7.66
N PRO A 270 8.77 8.73 8.00
CA PRO A 270 8.92 9.19 9.37
C PRO A 270 7.57 9.26 10.07
N HIS A 271 7.41 8.53 11.16
CA HIS A 271 6.20 8.64 11.96
C HIS A 271 6.44 8.30 13.42
N ASN A 272 5.68 8.97 14.28
CA ASN A 272 5.56 8.66 15.71
C ASN A 272 4.08 8.47 16.10
N ILE A 273 3.25 8.07 15.13
CA ILE A 273 1.83 7.73 15.35
C ILE A 273 1.75 6.69 16.47
N PRO A 274 0.96 6.94 17.54
CA PRO A 274 0.79 5.97 18.62
C PRO A 274 0.06 4.73 18.11
N GLN A 275 0.34 3.58 18.72
CA GLN A 275 -0.41 2.37 18.42
C GLN A 275 -1.89 2.55 18.78
N SER A 276 -2.76 2.06 17.90
CA SER A 276 -4.19 1.94 18.19
C SER A 276 -4.42 1.21 19.51
N GLN A 277 -5.25 1.79 20.37
CA GLN A 277 -5.68 1.13 21.62
C GLN A 277 -6.99 0.35 21.42
N ALA A 278 -7.68 0.59 20.31
CA ALA A 278 -8.87 -0.14 19.94
C ALA A 278 -8.51 -1.55 19.45
N ARG A 279 -9.02 -2.58 20.13
CA ARG A 279 -8.92 -3.96 19.62
C ARG A 279 -9.65 -4.15 18.30
N LYS A 280 -10.65 -3.31 18.04
CA LYS A 280 -11.47 -3.27 16.83
C LYS A 280 -12.02 -1.86 16.60
N PHE A 281 -11.91 -1.40 15.36
CA PHE A 281 -12.52 -0.17 14.87
C PHE A 281 -13.64 -0.53 13.86
N VAL A 282 -14.83 0.07 14.00
CA VAL A 282 -16.03 -0.23 13.16
C VAL A 282 -16.88 1.01 12.93
N GLY A 283 -17.65 1.00 11.84
CA GLY A 283 -18.76 1.92 11.59
C GLY A 283 -18.34 3.39 11.48
N ARG A 284 -17.15 3.64 10.95
CA ARG A 284 -16.57 4.99 10.80
C ARG A 284 -16.01 5.25 9.39
N ASP A 285 -16.39 4.43 8.41
CA ASP A 285 -15.87 4.51 7.05
C ASP A 285 -16.26 5.83 6.37
N GLU A 286 -17.49 6.30 6.62
CA GLU A 286 -17.97 7.58 6.11
C GLU A 286 -17.20 8.76 6.71
N GLU A 287 -16.97 8.75 8.03
CA GLU A 287 -16.21 9.80 8.72
C GLU A 287 -14.75 9.83 8.29
N ILE A 288 -14.13 8.68 8.02
CA ILE A 288 -12.78 8.59 7.46
C ILE A 288 -12.71 9.25 6.07
N GLU A 289 -13.68 8.96 5.19
CA GLU A 289 -13.69 9.54 3.85
C GLU A 289 -14.04 11.04 3.87
N GLN A 290 -14.96 11.47 4.73
CA GLN A 290 -15.24 12.90 4.96
C GLN A 290 -14.00 13.64 5.46
N LEU A 291 -13.26 13.03 6.42
CA LEU A 291 -12.01 13.59 6.91
C LEU A 291 -10.98 13.74 5.78
N ARG A 292 -10.89 12.77 4.89
CA ARG A 292 -10.02 12.81 3.70
C ARG A 292 -10.37 14.00 2.80
N GLN A 293 -11.65 14.16 2.47
CA GLN A 293 -12.13 15.25 1.61
C GLN A 293 -11.85 16.63 2.21
N LEU A 294 -12.06 16.78 3.53
CA LEU A 294 -11.73 18.01 4.24
C LEU A 294 -10.23 18.32 4.17
N LEU A 295 -9.36 17.33 4.39
CA LEU A 295 -7.90 17.49 4.35
C LEU A 295 -7.33 17.65 2.92
N GLN A 296 -8.07 17.28 1.88
CA GLN A 296 -7.71 17.58 0.49
C GLN A 296 -7.91 19.06 0.14
N THR A 297 -8.97 19.67 0.66
CA THR A 297 -9.38 21.05 0.33
C THR A 297 -8.89 22.09 1.34
N ASN A 298 -8.49 21.68 2.55
CA ASN A 298 -8.08 22.56 3.63
C ASN A 298 -6.72 22.18 4.21
N ASP A 299 -6.02 23.14 4.80
CA ASP A 299 -4.72 22.90 5.46
C ASP A 299 -4.88 22.48 6.92
N VAL A 300 -5.96 22.88 7.57
CA VAL A 300 -6.26 22.58 8.98
C VAL A 300 -7.68 22.06 9.08
N VAL A 301 -7.85 20.90 9.71
CA VAL A 301 -9.14 20.26 9.95
C VAL A 301 -9.23 19.81 11.41
N VAL A 302 -10.42 19.96 11.99
CA VAL A 302 -10.68 19.67 13.40
C VAL A 302 -11.67 18.52 13.54
N ILE A 303 -11.31 17.46 14.27
CA ILE A 303 -12.27 16.46 14.75
C ILE A 303 -12.77 16.95 16.12
N SER A 304 -14.03 17.37 16.18
CA SER A 304 -14.67 17.86 17.41
C SER A 304 -15.60 16.81 18.01
N ASP A 305 -16.02 17.01 19.27
CA ASP A 305 -16.89 16.08 19.98
C ASP A 305 -18.34 16.58 19.96
N GLU A 306 -19.17 16.02 19.09
CA GLU A 306 -20.58 16.44 19.01
C GLU A 306 -21.34 16.21 20.34
N THR A 307 -20.93 15.19 21.11
CA THR A 307 -21.64 14.78 22.32
C THR A 307 -21.24 15.58 23.56
N GLY A 308 -20.02 16.14 23.57
CA GLY A 308 -19.40 16.76 24.75
C GLY A 308 -19.03 15.78 25.88
N LYS A 309 -19.34 14.48 25.73
CA LYS A 309 -19.16 13.45 26.77
C LYS A 309 -17.75 12.85 26.77
N GLY A 310 -16.99 12.99 25.68
CA GLY A 310 -15.72 12.29 25.50
C GLY A 310 -15.93 10.81 25.15
N GLY A 311 -14.86 10.16 24.66
CA GLY A 311 -14.90 8.71 24.39
C GLY A 311 -15.49 8.27 23.05
N VAL A 312 -15.97 9.21 22.22
CA VAL A 312 -16.55 8.95 20.88
C VAL A 312 -15.54 8.42 19.84
N GLY A 313 -14.24 8.44 20.16
CA GLY A 313 -13.19 7.85 19.32
C GLY A 313 -12.40 8.83 18.45
N LYS A 314 -12.35 10.13 18.75
CA LYS A 314 -11.64 11.15 17.93
C LYS A 314 -10.16 10.82 17.72
N THR A 315 -9.45 10.50 18.80
CA THR A 315 -8.04 10.09 18.78
C THR A 315 -7.86 8.82 17.94
N GLU A 316 -8.73 7.83 18.13
CA GLU A 316 -8.69 6.59 17.36
C GLU A 316 -8.98 6.84 15.87
N LEU A 317 -9.96 7.68 15.53
CA LEU A 317 -10.25 8.08 14.15
C LEU A 317 -9.04 8.76 13.49
N ALA A 318 -8.31 9.62 14.22
CA ALA A 318 -7.09 10.24 13.74
C ALA A 318 -5.96 9.20 13.49
N ILE A 319 -5.81 8.21 14.38
CA ILE A 319 -4.86 7.10 14.20
C ILE A 319 -5.23 6.30 12.95
N GLN A 320 -6.48 5.81 12.86
CA GLN A 320 -6.96 5.00 11.74
C GLN A 320 -6.84 5.74 10.40
N TYR A 321 -7.21 7.02 10.35
CA TYR A 321 -7.00 7.85 9.17
C TYR A 321 -5.51 7.96 8.78
N SER A 322 -4.65 8.21 9.77
CA SER A 322 -3.21 8.35 9.53
C SER A 322 -2.59 7.05 9.01
N GLU A 323 -3.07 5.89 9.47
CA GLU A 323 -2.64 4.56 9.03
C GLU A 323 -3.18 4.24 7.64
N GLN A 324 -4.48 4.45 7.40
CA GLN A 324 -5.15 4.14 6.14
C GLN A 324 -4.61 4.96 4.96
N TYR A 325 -4.32 6.24 5.18
CA TYR A 325 -3.83 7.15 4.13
C TYR A 325 -2.36 7.53 4.33
N LEU A 326 -1.55 6.63 4.87
CA LEU A 326 -0.11 6.90 5.00
C LEU A 326 0.53 7.25 3.64
N GLU A 327 -0.04 6.74 2.54
CA GLU A 327 0.38 7.03 1.18
C GLU A 327 0.13 8.47 0.70
N ASP A 328 -0.66 9.24 1.44
CA ASP A 328 -0.89 10.63 1.08
C ASP A 328 0.17 11.55 1.72
N TYR A 329 1.03 11.04 2.62
CA TYR A 329 1.94 11.85 3.46
C TYR A 329 3.41 11.40 3.40
N SER A 330 4.02 11.52 2.22
CA SER A 330 5.42 11.15 1.97
C SER A 330 6.47 11.94 2.80
N GLY A 331 6.10 13.11 3.32
CA GLY A 331 6.95 13.92 4.19
C GLY A 331 6.89 13.52 5.66
N GLY A 332 6.12 12.50 6.01
CA GLY A 332 5.98 11.99 7.38
C GLY A 332 4.66 12.34 8.05
N ARG A 333 4.39 11.65 9.14
CA ARG A 333 3.20 11.84 9.99
C ARG A 333 3.66 12.06 11.43
N CYS A 334 3.54 13.29 11.91
CA CYS A 334 4.01 13.67 13.24
C CYS A 334 2.80 13.87 14.17
N TRP A 335 2.75 13.07 15.22
CA TRP A 335 1.83 13.15 16.33
C TRP A 335 2.41 14.04 17.42
N LEU A 336 1.65 15.02 17.85
CA LEU A 336 2.00 16.01 18.86
C LEU A 336 0.91 16.00 19.93
N ASN A 337 1.34 15.92 21.18
CA ASN A 337 0.45 15.97 22.33
C ASN A 337 0.71 17.26 23.13
N PRO A 338 -0.13 18.31 23.04
CA PRO A 338 0.03 19.55 23.79
C PRO A 338 -0.13 19.40 25.31
N GLN A 339 -0.52 18.21 25.79
CA GLN A 339 -0.64 17.90 27.22
C GLN A 339 0.61 17.20 27.78
N GLY A 340 1.59 16.89 26.92
CA GLY A 340 2.84 16.21 27.28
C GLY A 340 4.00 17.19 27.50
N VAL A 341 5.16 16.83 26.95
CA VAL A 341 6.33 17.71 26.86
C VAL A 341 6.00 18.92 25.96
N ASP A 342 6.74 20.02 26.10
CA ASP A 342 6.53 21.20 25.25
C ASP A 342 6.63 20.87 23.74
N LEU A 343 5.76 21.49 22.93
CA LEU A 343 5.54 21.13 21.50
C LEU A 343 6.78 21.35 20.63
N GLU A 344 7.60 22.35 20.93
CA GLU A 344 8.90 22.57 20.27
C GLU A 344 9.81 21.35 20.41
N THR A 345 9.82 20.73 21.59
CA THR A 345 10.73 19.64 21.90
C THR A 345 10.30 18.42 21.12
N GLN A 346 8.99 18.16 21.07
CA GLN A 346 8.42 17.08 20.25
C GLN A 346 8.73 17.26 18.76
N LEU A 347 8.63 18.50 18.24
CA LEU A 347 8.92 18.81 16.83
C LEU A 347 10.41 18.66 16.49
N VAL A 348 11.28 19.13 17.37
CA VAL A 348 12.74 19.01 17.20
C VAL A 348 13.15 17.54 17.30
N GLU A 349 12.65 16.82 18.30
CA GLU A 349 12.93 15.40 18.53
C GLU A 349 12.46 14.56 17.34
N PHE A 350 11.25 14.81 16.81
CA PHE A 350 10.78 14.13 15.62
C PHE A 350 11.74 14.30 14.46
N GLY A 351 12.21 15.53 14.22
CA GLY A 351 13.18 15.81 13.17
C GLY A 351 14.52 15.11 13.39
N VAL A 352 15.08 15.21 14.59
CA VAL A 352 16.37 14.61 14.95
C VAL A 352 16.34 13.08 14.85
N VAL A 353 15.26 12.44 15.30
CA VAL A 353 15.13 10.98 15.30
C VAL A 353 14.91 10.42 13.90
N ASN A 354 14.11 11.11 13.08
CA ASN A 354 13.62 10.52 11.84
C ASN A 354 14.29 11.05 10.56
N PHE A 355 15.03 12.16 10.61
CA PHE A 355 15.63 12.76 9.42
C PHE A 355 17.17 12.72 9.48
N PRO A 356 17.84 12.00 8.55
CA PRO A 356 19.29 11.78 8.61
C PRO A 356 20.19 13.04 8.65
N ASN A 357 19.70 14.20 8.20
CA ASN A 357 20.46 15.45 8.11
C ASN A 357 19.85 16.60 8.93
N PHE A 358 19.03 16.28 9.94
CA PHE A 358 18.35 17.30 10.73
C PHE A 358 19.18 17.73 11.94
N ASN A 359 19.93 18.81 11.75
CA ASN A 359 20.86 19.35 12.75
C ASN A 359 20.46 20.77 13.18
N PRO A 360 19.50 20.93 14.11
CA PRO A 360 19.09 22.25 14.59
C PRO A 360 20.27 22.97 15.27
N PRO A 361 20.57 24.24 14.90
CA PRO A 361 21.64 25.01 15.53
C PRO A 361 21.41 25.21 17.04
N ASN A 362 22.49 25.08 17.82
CA ASN A 362 22.47 25.39 19.24
C ASN A 362 22.21 26.89 19.48
N GLY A 363 21.43 27.21 20.53
CA GLY A 363 21.16 28.59 20.94
C GLY A 363 20.04 29.31 20.18
N LEU A 364 19.28 28.61 19.33
CA LEU A 364 18.05 29.15 18.75
C LEU A 364 16.99 29.38 19.85
N SER A 365 16.28 30.50 19.76
CA SER A 365 15.05 30.71 20.51
C SER A 365 14.00 29.66 20.16
N LEU A 366 12.99 29.48 21.02
CA LEU A 366 11.83 28.62 20.78
C LEU A 366 11.25 28.77 19.36
N ALA A 367 10.92 30.01 18.99
CA ALA A 367 10.38 30.33 17.68
C ALA A 367 11.37 30.02 16.55
N GLY A 368 12.67 30.20 16.79
CA GLY A 368 13.74 29.84 15.85
C GLY A 368 13.83 28.33 15.62
N GLN A 369 13.67 27.52 16.66
CA GLN A 369 13.67 26.05 16.55
C GLN A 369 12.45 25.56 15.76
N VAL A 370 11.26 26.07 16.06
CA VAL A 370 10.03 25.75 15.32
C VAL A 370 10.14 26.16 13.85
N ALA A 371 10.64 27.37 13.57
CA ALA A 371 10.89 27.83 12.20
C ALA A 371 11.93 26.95 11.48
N TYR A 372 12.97 26.50 12.18
CA TYR A 372 13.95 25.55 11.66
C TYR A 372 13.30 24.21 11.29
N CYS A 373 12.41 23.67 12.13
CA CYS A 373 11.64 22.46 11.83
C CYS A 373 10.86 22.62 10.53
N TRP A 374 10.07 23.69 10.37
CA TRP A 374 9.27 23.90 9.16
C TRP A 374 10.09 24.06 7.89
N LYS A 375 11.24 24.74 8.00
CA LYS A 375 12.14 24.97 6.86
C LYS A 375 12.88 23.70 6.43
N ASN A 376 13.31 22.87 7.39
CA ASN A 376 14.22 21.74 7.14
C ASN A 376 13.54 20.36 7.28
N TRP A 377 12.22 20.32 7.42
CA TRP A 377 11.46 19.07 7.39
C TRP A 377 11.69 18.34 6.06
N GLN A 378 11.75 17.01 6.07
CA GLN A 378 11.91 16.19 4.86
C GLN A 378 10.85 16.54 3.79
N ALA A 379 11.21 16.55 2.51
CA ALA A 379 10.29 16.85 1.41
C ALA A 379 9.08 15.89 1.34
N GLY A 380 7.96 16.36 0.78
CA GLY A 380 6.71 15.58 0.64
C GLY A 380 5.52 16.20 1.38
N LYS A 381 4.33 15.64 1.23
CA LYS A 381 3.15 16.09 1.99
C LYS A 381 3.24 15.56 3.43
N VAL A 382 2.90 16.38 4.44
CA VAL A 382 3.06 16.03 5.86
C VAL A 382 1.71 16.03 6.54
N LEU A 383 1.45 15.07 7.43
CA LEU A 383 0.33 15.12 8.36
C LEU A 383 0.85 15.45 9.76
N LEU A 384 0.47 16.60 10.28
CA LEU A 384 0.69 16.97 11.68
C LEU A 384 -0.61 16.71 12.45
N ILE A 385 -0.56 15.90 13.50
CA ILE A 385 -1.72 15.65 14.36
C ILE A 385 -1.47 16.29 15.71
N PHE A 386 -2.32 17.23 16.12
CA PHE A 386 -2.38 17.74 17.49
C PHE A 386 -3.52 17.03 18.21
N ASP A 387 -3.19 16.10 19.10
CA ASP A 387 -4.18 15.30 19.83
C ASP A 387 -4.53 15.90 21.21
N ASP A 388 -5.78 15.76 21.62
CA ASP A 388 -6.33 16.24 22.89
C ASP A 388 -6.10 17.75 23.15
N VAL A 389 -6.35 18.59 22.13
CA VAL A 389 -6.22 20.05 22.26
C VAL A 389 -7.32 20.59 23.17
N LYS A 390 -6.94 21.11 24.34
CA LYS A 390 -7.84 21.74 25.32
C LYS A 390 -7.86 23.27 25.25
N ASP A 391 -6.77 23.87 24.76
CA ASP A 391 -6.65 25.31 24.54
C ASP A 391 -5.93 25.57 23.22
N TRP A 392 -6.62 26.29 22.32
CA TRP A 392 -6.12 26.67 21.01
C TRP A 392 -4.86 27.55 21.06
N LYS A 393 -4.74 28.39 22.10
CA LYS A 393 -3.58 29.29 22.26
C LYS A 393 -2.27 28.53 22.40
N LEU A 394 -2.32 27.30 22.91
CA LEU A 394 -1.15 26.45 23.10
C LEU A 394 -0.58 25.95 21.76
N ILE A 395 -1.40 25.78 20.73
CA ILE A 395 -0.95 25.23 19.43
C ILE A 395 -0.75 26.30 18.36
N GLN A 396 -1.35 27.49 18.51
CA GLN A 396 -1.21 28.59 17.53
C GLN A 396 0.23 28.90 17.10
N PRO A 397 1.22 29.01 18.02
CA PRO A 397 2.61 29.30 17.65
C PRO A 397 3.29 28.18 16.85
N TYR A 398 2.73 26.97 16.89
CA TYR A 398 3.29 25.75 16.31
C TYR A 398 2.55 25.31 15.03
N LEU A 399 1.64 26.13 14.51
CA LEU A 399 1.04 25.84 13.21
C LEU A 399 2.04 26.09 12.09
N PRO A 400 2.08 25.22 11.06
CA PRO A 400 2.92 25.44 9.89
C PRO A 400 2.41 26.65 9.07
N PRO A 401 3.25 27.22 8.20
CA PRO A 401 2.84 28.27 7.28
C PRO A 401 1.63 27.86 6.43
N LYS A 402 0.68 28.78 6.22
CA LYS A 402 -0.51 28.54 5.38
C LYS A 402 -0.12 28.28 3.92
N GLY A 403 -0.91 27.46 3.21
CA GLY A 403 -0.69 27.12 1.81
C GLY A 403 0.55 26.25 1.57
N SER A 404 1.05 25.59 2.61
CA SER A 404 2.22 24.73 2.54
C SER A 404 1.82 23.27 2.33
N ARG A 405 2.84 22.39 2.24
CA ARG A 405 2.68 20.93 2.13
C ARG A 405 2.21 20.24 3.41
N PHE A 406 2.03 20.98 4.51
CA PHE A 406 1.61 20.46 5.80
C PHE A 406 0.08 20.48 5.90
N LYS A 407 -0.49 19.33 6.25
CA LYS A 407 -1.89 19.18 6.65
C LYS A 407 -1.94 18.97 8.15
N VAL A 408 -2.83 19.69 8.81
CA VAL A 408 -2.97 19.69 10.26
C VAL A 408 -4.30 19.07 10.62
N LEU A 409 -4.26 18.01 11.41
CA LEU A 409 -5.41 17.38 12.03
C LEU A 409 -5.40 17.70 13.53
N ILE A 410 -6.52 18.20 14.05
CA ILE A 410 -6.65 18.52 15.47
C ILE A 410 -7.77 17.66 16.05
N THR A 411 -7.52 16.98 17.16
CA THR A 411 -8.60 16.38 17.96
C THR A 411 -8.89 17.27 19.16
N THR A 412 -10.16 17.54 19.44
CA THR A 412 -10.55 18.39 20.56
C THR A 412 -11.95 18.07 21.08
N ARG A 413 -12.19 18.36 22.36
CA ARG A 413 -13.53 18.34 22.96
C ARG A 413 -14.24 19.71 22.85
N LEU A 414 -13.56 20.72 22.28
CA LEU A 414 -14.12 22.04 22.10
C LEU A 414 -15.07 22.04 20.90
N ASN A 415 -16.29 22.53 21.12
CA ASN A 415 -17.34 22.58 20.09
C ASN A 415 -17.53 23.99 19.53
N SER A 416 -16.69 24.93 19.94
CA SER A 416 -16.71 26.34 19.52
C SER A 416 -15.31 26.95 19.65
N GLY A 417 -15.05 28.02 18.91
CA GLY A 417 -13.80 28.80 19.04
C GLY A 417 -12.74 28.59 17.95
N LEU A 418 -13.00 27.73 16.95
CA LEU A 418 -12.14 27.58 15.77
C LEU A 418 -12.88 27.97 14.49
N THR A 419 -12.21 28.72 13.62
CA THR A 419 -12.71 29.12 12.29
C THR A 419 -12.35 28.09 11.22
N TYR A 420 -11.83 26.93 11.60
CA TYR A 420 -11.43 25.86 10.69
C TYR A 420 -12.59 24.90 10.43
N PRO A 421 -12.62 24.27 9.24
CA PRO A 421 -13.55 23.18 8.96
C PRO A 421 -13.43 22.08 10.01
N SER A 422 -14.58 21.60 10.45
CA SER A 422 -14.65 20.60 11.51
C SER A 422 -15.49 19.40 11.08
N LEU A 423 -15.02 18.21 11.45
CA LEU A 423 -15.75 16.96 11.44
C LEU A 423 -16.29 16.72 12.86
N PRO A 424 -17.58 17.02 13.14
CA PRO A 424 -18.19 16.66 14.40
C PRO A 424 -18.32 15.14 14.48
N LEU A 425 -17.72 14.54 15.50
CA LEU A 425 -17.80 13.09 15.72
C LEU A 425 -18.81 12.78 16.83
N GLY A 426 -19.90 12.11 16.44
CA GLY A 426 -20.98 11.70 17.33
C GLY A 426 -20.83 10.27 17.87
N GLU A 427 -21.94 9.73 18.38
CA GLU A 427 -22.04 8.34 18.86
C GLU A 427 -21.93 7.34 17.67
N LEU A 428 -21.76 6.04 17.95
CA LEU A 428 -21.86 5.03 16.88
C LEU A 428 -23.32 4.82 16.49
N SER A 429 -23.56 4.37 15.25
CA SER A 429 -24.88 3.85 14.88
C SER A 429 -25.24 2.62 15.72
N THR A 430 -26.54 2.30 15.80
CA THR A 430 -27.03 1.13 16.54
C THR A 430 -26.36 -0.15 16.07
N ASP A 431 -26.17 -0.29 14.76
CA ASP A 431 -25.62 -1.48 14.14
C ASP A 431 -24.11 -1.56 14.37
N ALA A 432 -23.38 -0.45 14.23
CA ALA A 432 -21.94 -0.39 14.52
C ALA A 432 -21.63 -0.64 16.00
N ALA A 433 -22.45 -0.12 16.91
CA ALA A 433 -22.31 -0.37 18.34
C ALA A 433 -22.53 -1.86 18.68
N LEU A 434 -23.54 -2.48 18.07
CA LEU A 434 -23.81 -3.91 18.24
C LEU A 434 -22.71 -4.77 17.61
N GLU A 435 -22.20 -4.39 16.43
CA GLU A 435 -21.07 -5.05 15.77
C GLU A 435 -19.81 -5.02 16.64
N LEU A 436 -19.49 -3.85 17.21
CA LEU A 436 -18.36 -3.70 18.13
C LEU A 436 -18.53 -4.61 19.34
N LEU A 437 -19.70 -4.57 19.99
CA LEU A 437 -19.97 -5.40 21.16
C LEU A 437 -19.90 -6.91 20.83
N THR A 438 -20.43 -7.30 19.67
CA THR A 438 -20.37 -8.67 19.15
C THR A 438 -18.93 -9.11 18.91
N THR A 439 -18.09 -8.24 18.35
CA THR A 439 -16.67 -8.53 18.14
C THR A 439 -15.93 -8.68 19.47
N LEU A 440 -16.29 -7.90 20.48
CA LEU A 440 -15.65 -7.95 21.80
C LEU A 440 -16.11 -9.15 22.62
N LEU A 441 -17.37 -9.56 22.55
CA LEU A 441 -17.92 -10.63 23.40
C LEU A 441 -18.04 -11.99 22.71
N GLY A 442 -17.92 -12.03 21.38
CA GLY A 442 -18.15 -13.21 20.58
C GLY A 442 -19.60 -13.33 20.10
N LYS A 443 -19.76 -13.81 18.87
CA LYS A 443 -21.05 -13.90 18.16
C LYS A 443 -22.09 -14.72 18.93
N ASP A 444 -21.72 -15.91 19.37
CA ASP A 444 -22.64 -16.84 20.04
C ASP A 444 -23.22 -16.29 21.35
N LYS A 445 -22.45 -15.46 22.08
CA LYS A 445 -22.90 -14.85 23.35
C LYS A 445 -23.92 -13.75 23.08
N VAL A 446 -23.66 -12.91 22.08
CA VAL A 446 -24.56 -11.80 21.73
C VAL A 446 -25.84 -12.29 21.06
N GLU A 447 -25.78 -13.30 20.18
CA GLU A 447 -26.97 -13.83 19.50
C GLU A 447 -27.96 -14.49 20.46
N LYS A 448 -27.47 -15.14 21.52
CA LYS A 448 -28.33 -15.74 22.56
C LYS A 448 -29.11 -14.71 23.38
N GLU A 449 -28.57 -13.50 23.52
CA GLU A 449 -29.13 -12.44 24.38
C GLU A 449 -29.18 -11.09 23.64
N LEU A 450 -29.64 -11.11 22.40
CA LEU A 450 -29.57 -9.97 21.47
C LEU A 450 -30.25 -8.71 22.03
N GLU A 451 -31.44 -8.82 22.61
CA GLU A 451 -32.17 -7.67 23.17
C GLU A 451 -31.47 -7.07 24.38
N PHE A 452 -30.78 -7.91 25.16
CA PHE A 452 -29.95 -7.44 26.27
C PHE A 452 -28.69 -6.73 25.76
N ALA A 453 -28.01 -7.29 24.76
CA ALA A 453 -26.86 -6.65 24.11
C ALA A 453 -27.23 -5.27 23.52
N LYS A 454 -28.38 -5.15 22.83
CA LYS A 454 -28.91 -3.85 22.38
C LYS A 454 -29.20 -2.89 23.53
N SER A 455 -29.64 -3.41 24.68
CA SER A 455 -29.87 -2.61 25.89
C SER A 455 -28.56 -2.12 26.53
N LEU A 456 -27.49 -2.93 26.49
CA LEU A 456 -26.16 -2.49 26.89
C LEU A 456 -25.61 -1.38 25.98
N CYS A 457 -25.78 -1.52 24.66
CA CYS A 457 -25.39 -0.47 23.70
C CYS A 457 -26.10 0.86 24.01
N ARG A 458 -27.42 0.81 24.29
CA ARG A 458 -28.20 1.98 24.74
C ARG A 458 -27.69 2.55 26.05
N PHE A 459 -27.40 1.70 27.03
CA PHE A 459 -26.97 2.11 28.37
C PHE A 459 -25.66 2.92 28.33
N VAL A 460 -24.75 2.60 27.42
CA VAL A 460 -23.50 3.37 27.22
C VAL A 460 -23.60 4.47 26.18
N ASN A 461 -24.82 4.83 25.76
CA ASN A 461 -25.08 5.82 24.73
C ASN A 461 -24.30 5.55 23.43
N TYR A 462 -24.13 4.28 23.07
CA TYR A 462 -23.44 3.89 21.83
C TYR A 462 -22.01 4.46 21.68
N VAL A 463 -21.39 4.89 22.79
CA VAL A 463 -20.03 5.45 22.77
C VAL A 463 -19.00 4.30 22.80
N PRO A 464 -18.00 4.28 21.90
CA PRO A 464 -17.01 3.21 21.84
C PRO A 464 -16.36 2.88 23.18
N ILE A 465 -15.91 3.88 23.94
CA ILE A 465 -15.24 3.62 25.23
C ILE A 465 -16.14 2.88 26.22
N GLY A 466 -17.44 3.20 26.25
CA GLY A 466 -18.39 2.54 27.13
C GLY A 466 -18.64 1.09 26.71
N LEU A 467 -18.68 0.81 25.41
CA LEU A 467 -18.78 -0.56 24.89
C LEU A 467 -17.54 -1.40 25.25
N TYR A 468 -16.34 -0.83 25.14
CA TYR A 468 -15.11 -1.48 25.59
C TYR A 468 -15.11 -1.79 27.09
N GLN A 469 -15.56 -0.84 27.91
CA GLN A 469 -15.64 -1.01 29.36
C GLN A 469 -16.63 -2.09 29.76
N ILE A 470 -17.85 -2.08 29.20
CA ILE A 470 -18.85 -3.11 29.50
C ILE A 470 -18.39 -4.48 28.99
N ALA A 471 -17.81 -4.55 27.79
CA ALA A 471 -17.32 -5.81 27.27
C ALA A 471 -16.19 -6.41 28.14
N ALA A 472 -15.33 -5.57 28.71
CA ALA A 472 -14.30 -6.01 29.65
C ALA A 472 -14.90 -6.63 30.93
N LEU A 473 -15.94 -6.02 31.50
CA LEU A 473 -16.65 -6.54 32.69
C LEU A 473 -17.38 -7.87 32.43
N GLN A 474 -17.76 -8.12 31.18
CA GLN A 474 -18.53 -9.29 30.75
C GLN A 474 -17.65 -10.48 30.29
N ARG A 475 -16.32 -10.32 30.29
CA ARG A 475 -15.34 -11.37 29.93
C ARG A 475 -14.83 -12.18 31.13
N GLU A 476 -15.23 -11.85 32.36
CA GLU A 476 -14.89 -12.66 33.54
C GLU A 476 -15.55 -14.06 33.43
N PRO A 477 -14.79 -15.15 33.65
CA PRO A 477 -15.30 -16.51 33.48
C PRO A 477 -16.48 -16.78 34.41
N GLY A 478 -17.63 -17.18 33.84
CA GLY A 478 -18.85 -17.53 34.57
C GLY A 478 -19.99 -16.51 34.50
N ARG A 479 -19.78 -15.32 33.91
CA ARG A 479 -20.86 -14.34 33.71
C ARG A 479 -21.63 -14.57 32.40
N VAL A 480 -22.91 -14.90 32.57
CA VAL A 480 -23.95 -14.75 31.53
C VAL A 480 -24.16 -13.24 31.30
N LEU A 481 -24.67 -12.83 30.14
CA LEU A 481 -24.88 -11.39 29.87
C LEU A 481 -25.88 -10.81 30.89
N CYS A 482 -26.89 -11.60 31.27
CA CYS A 482 -27.82 -11.39 32.39
C CYS A 482 -27.19 -11.39 33.80
#